data_AF-A0A7C5H358-F1
#
_entry.id   AF-A0A7C5H358-F1
#
_cell.length_a   1.000
_cell.length_b   1.000
_cell.length_c   1.000
_cell.angle_alpha   90.00
_cell.angle_beta   90.00
_cell.angle_gamma   90.00
#
_symmetry.space_group_name_H-M   'P 1'
#
loop_
_entity.id
_entity.type
_entity.pdbx_description
1 polymer ?
#
loop_
_entity_poly.entity_id
_entity_poly.type
_entity_poly.pdbx_seq_one_letter_code
_entity_poly.pdbx_strand_id
1 'polypeptide(L)' 'MEEANKFVYMFEEGNKDMKNLLGGKGANLAEMTRIGIPVPPGFTITTEVCNLFYNADGTFPEIVREQVHEA' A
#
# COMPACT_ATOMS: atom_id res chain seq x y z
N MET A 1 5.70 -13.82 17.97
CA MET A 1 4.45 -13.15 17.56
C MET A 1 4.78 -12.55 16.22
N GLU A 2 4.38 -13.20 15.13
CA GLU A 2 4.54 -12.63 13.79
C GLU A 2 3.58 -11.43 13.72
N GLU A 3 4.13 -10.21 13.67
CA GLU A 3 3.33 -9.05 13.29
C GLU A 3 2.78 -9.35 11.89
N ALA A 4 1.45 -9.33 11.76
CA ALA A 4 0.82 -9.43 10.45
C ALA A 4 1.30 -8.25 9.61
N ASN A 5 2.20 -8.50 8.65
CA ASN A 5 2.74 -7.46 7.79
C ASN A 5 1.59 -6.77 7.05
N LYS A 6 1.51 -5.45 7.20
CA LYS A 6 0.54 -4.60 6.51
C LYS A 6 1.04 -4.29 5.10
N PHE A 7 0.25 -4.64 4.10
CA PHE A 7 0.57 -4.50 2.68
C PHE A 7 -0.34 -3.53 1.94
N VAL A 8 -1.48 -3.17 2.51
CA VAL A 8 -2.42 -2.20 1.93
C VAL A 8 -2.50 -0.98 2.84
N TYR A 9 -2.26 0.20 2.28
CA TYR A 9 -2.33 1.47 3.00
C TYR A 9 -3.35 2.37 2.34
N MET A 10 -4.36 2.81 3.09
CA MET A 10 -5.24 3.88 2.67
C MET A 10 -4.43 5.16 2.45
N PHE A 11 -4.87 6.05 1.55
CA PHE A 11 -4.14 7.31 1.34
C PHE A 11 -3.99 8.14 2.62
N GLU A 12 -4.92 8.01 3.56
CA GLU A 12 -4.88 8.66 4.89
C GLU A 12 -3.76 8.14 5.80
N GLU A 13 -3.23 6.96 5.52
CA GLU A 13 -2.24 6.26 6.35
C GLU A 13 -0.80 6.44 5.84
N GLY A 14 -0.63 7.08 4.69
CA GLY A 14 0.65 7.31 4.05
C GLY A 14 1.14 8.75 4.12
N ASN A 15 2.34 8.99 3.59
CA ASN A 15 2.87 10.33 3.38
C ASN A 15 4.01 10.33 2.33
N LYS A 16 4.49 11.53 1.97
CA LYS A 16 5.57 11.72 0.98
C LYS A 16 6.90 11.04 1.32
N ASP A 17 7.16 10.70 2.59
CA ASP A 17 8.42 10.10 3.03
C ASP A 17 8.41 8.56 2.86
N MET A 18 7.23 7.96 2.68
CA MET A 18 7.03 6.52 2.46
C MET A 18 7.24 6.09 1.00
N LYS A 19 8.06 6.81 0.21
CA LYS A 19 8.30 6.53 -1.22
C LYS A 19 8.84 5.14 -1.49
N ASN A 20 9.69 4.62 -0.61
CA ASN A 20 10.27 3.28 -0.79
C ASN A 20 9.21 2.19 -0.62
N LEU A 21 8.23 2.41 0.27
CA LEU A 21 7.19 1.46 0.59
C LEU A 21 5.96 1.58 -0.33
N LEU A 22 5.54 2.80 -0.67
CA LEU A 22 4.32 3.08 -1.45
C LEU A 22 4.59 3.42 -2.92
N GLY A 23 5.86 3.56 -3.30
CA GLY A 23 6.26 4.14 -4.56
C GLY A 23 6.01 5.65 -4.63
N GLY A 24 6.56 6.32 -5.66
CA GLY A 24 6.47 7.78 -5.80
C GLY A 24 5.05 8.30 -6.00
N LYS A 25 4.18 7.55 -6.69
CA LYS A 25 2.77 7.93 -6.92
C LYS A 25 1.93 7.75 -5.65
N GLY A 26 2.01 6.58 -5.00
CA GLY A 26 1.28 6.29 -3.77
C GLY A 26 1.64 7.26 -2.64
N ALA A 27 2.93 7.52 -2.44
CA ALA A 27 3.40 8.48 -1.45
C ALA A 27 2.90 9.91 -1.71
N ASN A 28 2.82 10.34 -2.97
CA ASN A 28 2.28 11.66 -3.32
C ASN A 28 0.76 11.73 -3.17
N LEU A 29 0.00 10.70 -3.55
CA LEU A 29 -1.45 10.64 -3.35
C LEU A 29 -1.81 10.68 -1.85
N ALA A 30 -1.03 9.97 -1.05
CA ALA A 30 -1.15 10.01 0.40
C ALA A 30 -0.82 11.40 0.97
N GLU A 31 0.26 12.04 0.51
CA GLU A 31 0.60 13.40 0.93
C GLU A 31 -0.50 14.40 0.55
N MET A 32 -1.03 14.32 -0.67
CA MET A 32 -2.12 15.18 -1.14
C MET A 32 -3.37 15.03 -0.25
N THR A 33 -3.73 13.78 0.08
CA THR A 33 -4.84 13.47 0.99
C THR A 33 -4.58 14.07 2.38
N ARG A 34 -3.37 13.87 2.92
CA ARG A 34 -2.98 14.35 4.25
C ARG A 34 -2.99 15.88 4.39
N ILE A 35 -2.62 16.61 3.34
CA ILE A 35 -2.66 18.08 3.34
C ILE A 35 -4.04 18.66 2.98
N GLY A 36 -5.05 17.80 2.82
CA GLY A 36 -6.45 18.22 2.60
C GLY A 36 -6.81 18.55 1.16
N ILE A 37 -6.01 18.10 0.18
CA ILE A 37 -6.44 18.17 -1.23
C ILE A 37 -7.53 17.11 -1.44
N PRO A 38 -8.64 17.43 -2.12
CA PRO A 38 -9.71 16.48 -2.41
C PRO A 38 -9.26 15.42 -3.43
N VAL A 39 -8.58 14.39 -2.93
CA VAL A 39 -8.23 13.18 -3.69
C VAL A 39 -9.37 12.17 -3.50
N PRO A 40 -9.85 11.50 -4.57
CA PRO A 40 -10.79 10.40 -4.40
C PRO A 40 -10.23 9.32 -3.46
N PRO A 41 -11.08 8.68 -2.64
CA PRO A 41 -10.62 7.66 -1.71
C PRO A 41 -9.95 6.50 -2.46
N GLY A 42 -8.95 5.91 -1.83
CA GLY A 42 -8.20 4.81 -2.39
C GLY A 42 -7.05 4.39 -1.49
N PHE A 43 -6.31 3.39 -1.96
CA PHE A 43 -5.21 2.78 -1.24
C PHE A 43 -4.04 2.49 -2.17
N THR A 44 -2.91 2.16 -1.57
CA THR A 44 -1.70 1.67 -2.25
C THR A 44 -1.32 0.31 -1.69
N ILE A 45 -1.08 -0.64 -2.57
CA ILE A 45 -0.42 -1.92 -2.23
C ILE A 45 1.09 -1.66 -2.21
N THR A 46 1.78 -2.06 -1.14
CA THR A 46 3.20 -1.75 -0.95
C THR A 46 4.09 -2.38 -2.02
N THR A 47 5.27 -1.79 -2.21
CA THR A 47 6.32 -2.30 -3.10
C THR A 47 6.81 -3.69 -2.69
N GLU A 48 6.68 -4.06 -1.41
CA GLU A 48 7.05 -5.37 -0.89
C GLU A 48 6.23 -6.50 -1.51
N VAL A 49 4.93 -6.25 -1.81
CA VAL A 49 4.07 -7.23 -2.48
C VAL A 49 4.58 -7.58 -3.88
N CYS A 50 5.25 -6.63 -4.56
CA CYS A 50 5.89 -6.91 -5.84
C CYS A 50 6.95 -8.02 -5.67
N ASN A 51 7.80 -7.93 -4.65
CA ASN A 51 8.80 -8.95 -4.36
C ASN A 51 8.14 -10.28 -3.95
N LEU A 52 7.11 -10.24 -3.11
CA LEU A 52 6.37 -11.44 -2.70
C LEU A 52 5.76 -12.16 -3.90
N PHE A 53 5.14 -11.42 -4.82
CA PHE A 53 4.55 -11.98 -6.04
C PHE A 53 5.58 -12.70 -6.90
N TYR A 54 6.75 -12.08 -7.13
CA TYR A 54 7.82 -12.73 -7.91
C TYR A 54 8.44 -13.92 -7.19
N ASN A 55 8.59 -13.86 -5.86
CA ASN A 55 9.10 -14.98 -5.07
C ASN A 55 8.11 -16.14 -4.97
N ALA A 56 6.83 -15.89 -5.26
CA ALA A 56 5.75 -16.89 -5.27
C ALA A 56 5.37 -17.32 -6.71
N ASP A 57 6.31 -17.24 -7.66
CA ASP A 57 6.13 -17.65 -9.06
C ASP A 57 4.94 -16.97 -9.77
N GLY A 58 4.71 -15.70 -9.44
CA GLY A 58 3.58 -14.94 -9.99
C GLY A 58 2.24 -15.26 -9.32
N THR A 59 2.25 -15.88 -8.15
CA THR A 59 1.06 -16.08 -7.33
C THR A 59 0.85 -14.86 -6.43
N PHE A 60 -0.35 -14.28 -6.48
CA PHE A 60 -0.71 -13.18 -5.60
C PHE A 60 -0.98 -13.71 -4.17
N PRO A 61 -0.27 -13.23 -3.13
CA PRO A 61 -0.44 -13.76 -1.78
C PRO A 61 -1.86 -13.52 -1.23
N GLU A 62 -2.46 -14.55 -0.62
CA GLU A 62 -3.84 -14.46 -0.12
C GLU A 62 -4.00 -13.42 0.98
N ILE A 63 -3.01 -13.27 1.86
CA ILE A 63 -3.00 -12.24 2.91
C ILE A 63 -3.12 -10.82 2.35
N VAL A 64 -2.58 -10.55 1.15
CA VAL A 64 -2.73 -9.25 0.50
C VAL A 64 -4.14 -9.11 -0.08
N ARG A 65 -4.71 -10.19 -0.62
CA ARG A 65 -6.09 -10.20 -1.14
C ARG A 65 -7.10 -9.89 -0.04
N GLU A 66 -6.94 -10.50 1.14
CA GLU A 66 -7.76 -10.23 2.32
C GLU A 66 -7.70 -8.74 2.70
N GLN A 67 -6.49 -8.17 2.82
CA GLN A 67 -6.33 -6.74 3.13
C GLN A 67 -6.93 -5.81 2.07
N VAL A 68 -6.88 -6.18 0.79
CA VAL A 68 -7.53 -5.41 -0.30
C VAL A 68 -9.05 -5.45 -0.17
N HIS A 69 -9.64 -6.54 0.32
CA HIS A 69 -11.08 -6.62 0.54
C HIS A 69 -11.55 -5.87 1.80
N GLU A 70 -10.67 -5.66 2.76
CA GLU A 70 -10.94 -4.92 4.00
C GLU A 70 -10.71 -3.40 3.88
N ALA A 71 -10.00 -2.95 2.83
CA ALA A 71 -9.70 -1.55 2.54
C ALA A 71 -10.85 -0.81 1.84
#